data_AF-A0AAU4HWL8-F1
#
_entry.id   AF-A0AAU4HWL8-F1
#
_cell.length_a   1.000
_cell.length_b   1.000
_cell.length_c   1.000
_cell.angle_alpha   90.00
_cell.angle_beta   90.00
_cell.angle_gamma   90.00
#
_symmetry.space_group_name_H-M   'P 1'
#
loop_
_entity.id
_entity.type
_entity.pdbx_description
1 polymer ?
#
loop_
_entity_poly.entity_id
_entity_poly.type
_entity_poly.pdbx_seq_one_letter_code
_entity_poly.pdbx_strand_id
1 'polypeptide(L)'
;MGDSPHGSPVVHGFPHLDTVHSAITALYRRLSYDGVHRFAPSLLPVDAAFADADDLHLGAQRVARAMVRHLRLPDARMVVAFRAMEHAGSVELAAGPEYFIELNDRFRTHRRDIGAALSHEVTHVLLHRLGLEFPGTRDNEILTDTAAAYLGAGWLLLDAFREDATSSQKLGYLTPEEFGYVLAKRALAFDEDPSPWFTSPQAYTAYTKGRARALRESLLPPLTAAGWAGRRRYAKDRRYAQDHPGAASAPGPEPPYAFETGRDGLRVAFACPTCRQRNRVPVRGRVRARCALCRTVLDCTT
;
A
#
# COMPACT_ATOMS: atom_id res chain seq x y z
N MET A 1 -15.72 -15.45 4.28
CA MET A 1 -15.12 -16.77 4.00
C MET A 1 -14.38 -16.68 2.69
N GLY A 2 -13.05 -16.57 2.75
CA GLY A 2 -12.19 -16.54 1.57
C GLY A 2 -10.87 -17.21 1.95
N ASP A 3 -10.52 -18.26 1.20
CA ASP A 3 -9.29 -19.05 1.34
C ASP A 3 -8.08 -18.16 1.62
N SER A 4 -7.39 -18.42 2.74
CA SER A 4 -5.97 -18.15 2.80
C SER A 4 -5.28 -19.31 2.09
N PRO A 5 -4.56 -19.12 0.97
CA PRO A 5 -4.05 -20.23 0.19
C PRO A 5 -2.83 -20.83 0.91
N HIS A 6 -3.06 -21.82 1.77
CA HIS A 6 -2.00 -22.71 2.21
C HIS A 6 -1.66 -23.66 1.05
N GLY A 7 -0.41 -23.63 0.57
CA GLY A 7 0.11 -24.60 -0.40
C GLY A 7 -0.12 -24.31 -1.89
N SER A 8 -0.65 -23.15 -2.27
CA SER A 8 -0.63 -22.71 -3.69
C SER A 8 0.70 -22.02 -4.01
N PRO A 9 1.23 -22.11 -5.24
CA PRO A 9 2.43 -21.39 -5.65
C PRO A 9 2.30 -19.90 -5.33
N VAL A 10 3.36 -19.28 -4.80
CA VAL A 10 3.32 -17.84 -4.52
C VAL A 10 3.16 -17.10 -5.83
N VAL A 11 2.11 -16.27 -5.91
CA VAL A 11 1.93 -15.38 -7.05
C VAL A 11 2.92 -14.23 -6.92
N HIS A 12 3.76 -14.06 -7.94
CA HIS A 12 4.73 -12.96 -8.04
C HIS A 12 4.28 -11.88 -9.01
N GLY A 13 4.93 -10.71 -8.92
CA GLY A 13 4.67 -9.59 -9.81
C GLY A 13 3.58 -8.66 -9.27
N PHE A 14 2.85 -7.97 -10.14
CA PHE A 14 1.92 -6.89 -9.76
C PHE A 14 0.47 -7.11 -10.26
N PRO A 15 -0.15 -8.29 -10.04
CA PRO A 15 -1.48 -8.61 -10.58
C PRO A 15 -2.63 -7.77 -9.99
N HIS A 16 -2.47 -7.18 -8.81
CA HIS A 16 -3.48 -6.42 -8.07
C HIS A 16 -3.17 -4.92 -8.00
N LEU A 17 -2.23 -4.44 -8.82
CA LEU A 17 -1.72 -3.07 -8.71
C LEU A 17 -2.80 -2.00 -8.85
N ASP A 18 -3.85 -2.25 -9.63
CA ASP A 18 -4.97 -1.31 -9.77
C ASP A 18 -5.83 -1.21 -8.51
N THR A 19 -6.03 -2.32 -7.78
CA THR A 19 -6.67 -2.31 -6.47
C THR A 19 -5.78 -1.60 -5.44
N VAL A 20 -4.46 -1.83 -5.47
CA VAL A 20 -3.49 -1.09 -4.63
C VAL A 20 -3.52 0.41 -4.91
N HIS A 21 -3.55 0.83 -6.18
CA HIS A 21 -3.68 2.23 -6.56
C HIS A 21 -4.96 2.86 -6.02
N SER A 22 -6.06 2.12 -6.11
CA SER A 22 -7.37 2.52 -5.60
C SER A 22 -7.33 2.67 -4.08
N ALA A 23 -6.72 1.71 -3.37
CA ALA A 23 -6.58 1.72 -1.91
C ALA A 23 -5.76 2.93 -1.42
N ILE A 24 -4.60 3.21 -2.04
CA ILE A 24 -3.81 4.41 -1.71
C ILE A 24 -4.63 5.69 -1.92
N THR A 25 -5.36 5.79 -3.05
CA THR A 25 -6.21 6.95 -3.32
C THR A 25 -7.31 7.09 -2.26
N ALA A 26 -7.96 5.99 -1.90
CA ALA A 26 -9.04 5.95 -0.92
C ALA A 26 -8.56 6.33 0.49
N LEU A 27 -7.36 5.89 0.89
CA LEU A 27 -6.73 6.28 2.15
C LEU A 27 -6.52 7.79 2.23
N TYR A 28 -5.92 8.41 1.20
CA TYR A 28 -5.75 9.87 1.19
C TYR A 28 -7.09 10.62 1.16
N ARG A 29 -8.12 10.09 0.48
CA ARG A 29 -9.46 10.71 0.48
C ARG A 29 -10.09 10.65 1.86
N ARG A 30 -9.94 9.52 2.55
CA ARG A 30 -10.59 9.30 3.84
C ARG A 30 -9.88 10.02 4.98
N LEU A 31 -8.56 9.99 5.00
CA LEU A 31 -7.75 10.58 6.07
C LEU A 31 -7.32 12.01 5.78
N SER A 32 -7.41 12.48 4.53
CA SER A 32 -6.74 13.69 4.02
C SER A 32 -5.21 13.59 4.04
N TYR A 33 -4.54 14.54 3.38
CA TYR A 33 -3.09 14.67 3.44
C TYR A 33 -2.56 14.74 4.88
N ASP A 34 -3.12 15.65 5.69
CA ASP A 34 -2.63 15.89 7.05
C ASP A 34 -2.88 14.66 7.94
N GLY A 35 -3.99 13.94 7.74
CA GLY A 35 -4.27 12.71 8.49
C GLY A 35 -3.33 11.56 8.14
N VAL A 36 -3.02 11.35 6.85
CA VAL A 36 -1.99 10.39 6.43
C VAL A 36 -0.62 10.78 7.01
N HIS A 37 -0.29 12.08 7.05
CA HIS A 37 1.01 12.55 7.55
C HIS A 37 1.19 12.42 9.06
N ARG A 38 0.12 12.16 9.81
CA ARG A 38 0.23 11.78 11.24
C ARG A 38 0.86 10.41 11.43
N PHE A 39 0.97 9.58 10.38
CA PHE A 39 1.63 8.27 10.40
C PHE A 39 3.04 8.33 9.79
N ALA A 40 3.71 9.48 9.89
CA ALA A 40 5.04 9.65 9.31
C ALA A 40 6.09 8.69 9.90
N PRO A 41 6.18 8.46 11.23
CA PRO A 41 7.03 7.40 11.76
C PRO A 41 6.38 6.04 11.50
N SER A 42 7.16 5.06 11.01
CA SER A 42 6.73 3.65 11.03
C SER A 42 6.81 3.05 12.43
N LEU A 43 6.07 1.96 12.68
CA LEU A 43 6.21 1.16 13.89
C LEU A 43 7.64 0.60 13.96
N LEU A 44 8.33 0.81 15.07
CA LEU A 44 9.73 0.39 15.21
C LEU A 44 9.84 -1.12 15.46
N PRO A 45 10.94 -1.77 15.00
CA PRO A 45 11.15 -3.20 15.24
C PRO A 45 11.10 -3.61 16.72
N VAL A 46 11.60 -2.75 17.61
CA VAL A 46 11.61 -2.99 19.06
C VAL A 46 10.20 -3.07 19.67
N ASP A 47 9.24 -2.37 19.07
CA ASP A 47 7.84 -2.34 19.52
C ASP A 47 7.00 -3.46 18.87
N ALA A 48 7.54 -4.08 17.82
CA ALA A 48 6.84 -5.07 17.00
C ALA A 48 7.20 -6.53 17.33
N ALA A 49 8.15 -6.76 18.23
CA ALA A 49 8.66 -8.08 18.55
C ALA A 49 8.89 -8.28 20.05
N PHE A 50 9.07 -9.54 20.44
CA PHE A 50 9.40 -9.95 21.80
C PHE A 50 10.25 -11.23 21.77
N ALA A 51 10.99 -11.49 22.85
CA ALA A 51 11.92 -12.59 22.90
C ALA A 51 11.21 -13.93 23.11
N ASP A 52 11.82 -15.04 22.69
CA ASP A 52 11.27 -16.38 22.91
C ASP A 52 11.18 -16.74 24.41
N ALA A 53 12.01 -16.10 25.25
CA ALA A 53 11.98 -16.23 26.70
C ALA A 53 10.84 -15.43 27.37
N ASP A 54 10.24 -14.45 26.68
CA ASP A 54 9.11 -13.69 27.21
C ASP A 54 7.85 -14.56 27.28
N ASP A 55 6.91 -14.21 28.16
CA ASP A 55 5.58 -14.81 28.13
C ASP A 55 4.88 -14.51 26.80
N LEU A 56 4.35 -15.56 26.16
CA LEU A 56 3.74 -15.47 24.83
C LEU A 56 2.54 -14.51 24.79
N HIS A 57 1.63 -14.60 25.77
CA HIS A 57 0.40 -13.82 25.77
C HIS A 57 0.68 -12.37 26.13
N LEU A 58 1.51 -12.12 27.15
CA LEU A 58 1.90 -10.76 27.53
C LEU A 58 2.72 -10.08 26.42
N GLY A 59 3.61 -10.82 25.76
CA GLY A 59 4.37 -10.36 24.60
C GLY A 59 3.46 -9.96 23.43
N ALA A 60 2.53 -10.84 23.04
CA ALA A 60 1.59 -10.55 21.95
C ALA A 60 0.66 -9.37 22.28
N GLN A 61 0.15 -9.28 23.51
CA GLN A 61 -0.67 -8.14 23.94
C GLN A 61 0.12 -6.82 23.95
N ARG A 62 1.41 -6.84 24.30
CA ARG A 62 2.28 -5.67 24.23
C ARG A 62 2.44 -5.18 22.78
N VAL A 63 2.73 -6.09 21.85
CA VAL A 63 2.83 -5.76 20.41
C VAL A 63 1.49 -5.25 19.88
N ALA A 64 0.37 -5.89 20.23
CA ALA A 64 -0.96 -5.44 19.83
C ALA A 64 -1.26 -4.02 20.32
N ARG A 65 -0.89 -3.70 21.56
CA ARG A 65 -1.05 -2.35 22.11
C ARG A 65 -0.18 -1.33 21.39
N ALA A 66 1.07 -1.67 21.05
CA ALA A 66 1.93 -0.82 20.26
C ALA A 66 1.32 -0.54 18.87
N MET A 67 0.75 -1.58 18.23
CA MET A 67 0.04 -1.47 16.95
C MET A 67 -1.19 -0.55 17.03
N VAL A 68 -2.04 -0.72 18.05
CA VAL A 68 -3.22 0.13 18.30
C VAL A 68 -2.82 1.60 18.49
N ARG A 69 -1.76 1.86 19.28
CA ARG A 69 -1.23 3.21 19.47
C ARG A 69 -0.66 3.81 18.20
N HIS A 70 0.11 3.03 17.44
CA HIS A 70 0.66 3.42 16.15
C HIS A 70 -0.45 3.79 15.16
N LEU A 71 -1.49 2.95 15.08
CA LEU A 71 -2.68 3.17 14.24
C LEU A 71 -3.64 4.22 14.82
N ARG A 72 -3.26 4.89 15.91
CA ARG A 72 -4.00 5.99 16.57
C ARG A 72 -5.42 5.60 16.95
N LEU A 73 -5.61 4.33 17.24
CA LEU A 73 -6.84 3.78 17.78
C LEU A 73 -6.90 4.08 19.29
N PRO A 74 -8.09 4.35 19.86
CA PRO A 74 -8.31 4.45 21.31
C PRO A 74 -7.59 3.37 22.11
N ASP A 75 -6.83 3.78 23.14
CA ASP A 75 -6.19 2.83 24.06
C ASP A 75 -7.27 2.09 24.85
N ALA A 76 -7.22 0.76 24.80
CA ALA A 76 -8.11 -0.11 25.55
C ALA A 76 -7.37 -1.39 25.90
N ARG A 77 -8.02 -2.30 26.63
CA ARG A 77 -7.39 -3.57 26.99
C ARG A 77 -7.23 -4.44 25.74
N MET A 78 -6.04 -5.02 25.56
CA MET A 78 -5.77 -6.01 24.51
C MET A 78 -6.00 -7.41 25.07
N VAL A 79 -6.76 -8.22 24.35
CA VAL A 79 -6.90 -9.65 24.63
C VAL A 79 -6.48 -10.40 23.38
N VAL A 80 -5.33 -11.08 23.46
CA VAL A 80 -4.80 -11.90 22.37
C VAL A 80 -4.87 -13.37 22.76
N ALA A 81 -5.66 -14.13 22.02
CA ALA A 81 -5.84 -15.58 22.16
C ALA A 81 -5.18 -16.32 21.00
N PHE A 82 -4.83 -17.59 21.23
CA PHE A 82 -4.26 -18.47 20.20
C PHE A 82 -5.13 -19.72 20.07
N ARG A 83 -5.54 -20.05 18.85
CA ARG A 83 -6.39 -21.21 18.54
C ARG A 83 -6.05 -21.83 17.20
N ALA A 84 -6.37 -23.11 17.04
CA ALA A 84 -6.38 -23.76 15.74
C ALA A 84 -7.45 -23.10 14.85
N MET A 85 -7.03 -22.61 13.69
CA MET A 85 -7.90 -21.99 12.71
C MET A 85 -7.27 -22.07 11.31
N GLU A 86 -8.06 -21.76 10.28
CA GLU A 86 -7.57 -21.76 8.90
C GLU A 86 -6.75 -20.50 8.59
N HIS A 87 -7.26 -19.35 9.01
CA HIS A 87 -6.63 -18.05 8.77
C HIS A 87 -5.48 -17.77 9.74
N ALA A 88 -4.72 -16.70 9.47
CA ALA A 88 -3.65 -16.26 10.36
C ALA A 88 -4.21 -15.64 11.65
N GLY A 89 -5.29 -14.88 11.56
CA GLY A 89 -5.97 -14.33 12.71
C GLY A 89 -7.39 -13.88 12.39
N SER A 90 -8.02 -13.30 13.40
CA SER A 90 -9.27 -12.56 13.31
C SER A 90 -9.32 -11.52 14.43
N VAL A 91 -10.03 -10.42 14.18
CA VAL A 91 -10.29 -9.37 15.18
C VAL A 91 -11.77 -9.06 15.29
N GLU A 92 -12.23 -8.79 16.50
CA GLU A 92 -13.58 -8.26 16.72
C GLU A 92 -13.63 -6.76 16.37
N LEU A 93 -14.51 -6.40 15.43
CA LEU A 93 -14.66 -5.02 14.96
C LEU A 93 -15.61 -4.17 15.81
N ALA A 94 -16.49 -4.82 16.56
CA ALA A 94 -17.52 -4.15 17.36
C ALA A 94 -16.89 -3.29 18.46
N ALA A 95 -17.60 -2.21 18.83
CA ALA A 95 -17.18 -1.34 19.90
C ALA A 95 -17.38 -2.04 21.26
N GLY A 96 -16.32 -2.66 21.78
CA GLY A 96 -16.22 -3.15 23.15
C GLY A 96 -15.23 -2.32 23.98
N PRO A 97 -15.17 -2.52 25.31
CA PRO A 97 -14.15 -1.92 26.17
C PRO A 97 -12.75 -2.52 25.94
N GLU A 98 -12.63 -3.52 25.08
CA GLU A 98 -11.42 -4.30 24.81
C GLU A 98 -11.28 -4.55 23.31
N TYR A 99 -10.06 -4.83 22.86
CA TYR A 99 -9.78 -5.37 21.55
C TYR A 99 -9.52 -6.86 21.70
N PHE A 100 -10.38 -7.68 21.09
CA PHE A 100 -10.24 -9.13 21.07
C PHE A 100 -9.65 -9.58 19.74
N ILE A 101 -8.48 -10.23 19.80
CA ILE A 101 -7.74 -10.71 18.64
C ILE A 101 -7.45 -12.20 18.84
N GLU A 102 -7.83 -13.02 17.88
CA GLU A 102 -7.46 -14.43 17.82
C GLU A 102 -6.36 -14.61 16.79
N LEU A 103 -5.30 -15.33 17.16
CA LEU A 103 -4.21 -15.71 16.28
C LEU A 103 -4.15 -17.22 16.12
N ASN A 104 -3.65 -17.68 14.98
CA ASN A 104 -3.44 -19.10 14.73
C ASN A 104 -2.42 -19.72 15.71
N ASP A 105 -2.67 -20.94 16.17
CA ASP A 105 -1.77 -21.68 17.08
C ASP A 105 -0.34 -21.84 16.54
N ARG A 106 -0.13 -21.80 15.22
CA ARG A 106 1.22 -21.84 14.64
C ARG A 106 2.13 -20.71 15.15
N PHE A 107 1.56 -19.58 15.57
CA PHE A 107 2.35 -18.45 16.08
C PHE A 107 2.89 -18.69 17.49
N ARG A 108 2.43 -19.72 18.19
CA ARG A 108 3.04 -20.16 19.46
C ARG A 108 4.51 -20.55 19.26
N THR A 109 4.83 -21.11 18.09
CA THR A 109 6.18 -21.54 17.69
C THR A 109 6.85 -20.59 16.71
N HIS A 110 6.09 -19.71 16.04
CA HIS A 110 6.59 -18.70 15.09
C HIS A 110 6.38 -17.27 15.62
N ARG A 111 6.91 -16.98 16.81
CA ARG A 111 6.62 -15.73 17.53
C ARG A 111 7.03 -14.46 16.78
N ARG A 112 8.05 -14.56 15.91
CA ARG A 112 8.55 -13.46 15.08
C ARG A 112 7.51 -12.92 14.09
N ASP A 113 6.55 -13.75 13.71
CA ASP A 113 5.52 -13.39 12.73
C ASP A 113 4.24 -12.84 13.38
N ILE A 114 4.15 -12.83 14.72
CA ILE A 114 3.01 -12.28 15.45
C ILE A 114 2.80 -10.81 15.12
N GLY A 115 3.88 -10.03 15.03
CA GLY A 115 3.81 -8.61 14.64
C GLY A 115 3.15 -8.44 13.26
N ALA A 116 3.50 -9.29 12.30
CA ALA A 116 2.92 -9.26 10.96
C ALA A 116 1.43 -9.60 10.95
N ALA A 117 1.02 -10.64 11.69
CA ALA A 117 -0.39 -10.99 11.82
C ALA A 117 -1.18 -9.85 12.50
N LEU A 118 -0.67 -9.29 13.60
CA LEU A 118 -1.29 -8.17 14.30
C LEU A 118 -1.36 -6.90 13.44
N SER A 119 -0.38 -6.63 12.59
CA SER A 119 -0.43 -5.50 11.65
C SER A 119 -1.63 -5.60 10.72
N HIS A 120 -1.93 -6.80 10.23
CA HIS A 120 -3.09 -7.05 9.38
C HIS A 120 -4.40 -6.92 10.17
N GLU A 121 -4.53 -7.67 11.27
CA GLU A 121 -5.77 -7.71 12.06
C GLU A 121 -6.13 -6.34 12.65
N VAL A 122 -5.20 -5.62 13.27
CA VAL A 122 -5.51 -4.31 13.87
C VAL A 122 -5.86 -3.27 12.80
N THR A 123 -5.35 -3.43 11.57
CA THR A 123 -5.71 -2.56 10.44
C THR A 123 -7.17 -2.74 10.02
N HIS A 124 -7.75 -3.94 10.12
CA HIS A 124 -9.20 -4.12 9.93
C HIS A 124 -10.02 -3.24 10.88
N VAL A 125 -9.60 -3.11 12.14
CA VAL A 125 -10.29 -2.24 13.11
C VAL A 125 -10.19 -0.77 12.71
N LEU A 126 -9.01 -0.32 12.25
CA LEU A 126 -8.84 1.04 11.74
C LEU A 126 -9.75 1.31 10.55
N LEU A 127 -9.75 0.43 9.55
CA LEU A 127 -10.57 0.59 8.35
C LEU A 127 -12.06 0.58 8.68
N HIS A 128 -12.49 -0.30 9.59
CA HIS A 128 -13.87 -0.32 10.07
C HIS A 128 -14.28 0.99 10.75
N ARG A 129 -13.44 1.55 11.63
CA ARG A 129 -13.73 2.85 12.28
C ARG A 129 -13.69 4.02 11.31
N LEU A 130 -12.89 3.92 10.27
CA LEU A 130 -12.94 4.84 9.16
C LEU A 130 -14.16 4.58 8.26
N GLY A 131 -14.91 3.49 8.38
CA GLY A 131 -15.95 3.14 7.42
C GLY A 131 -15.41 3.07 5.98
N LEU A 132 -14.17 2.59 5.85
CA LEU A 132 -13.46 2.47 4.57
C LEU A 132 -13.35 0.99 4.21
N GLU A 133 -14.14 0.57 3.23
CA GLU A 133 -14.18 -0.81 2.74
C GLU A 133 -14.26 -0.83 1.21
N PHE A 134 -13.77 -1.92 0.61
CA PHE A 134 -13.93 -2.20 -0.81
C PHE A 134 -14.97 -3.31 -1.03
N PRO A 135 -15.65 -3.33 -2.19
CA PRO A 135 -16.63 -4.36 -2.48
C PRO A 135 -15.95 -5.73 -2.64
N GLY A 136 -16.44 -6.70 -1.88
CA GLY A 136 -15.96 -8.08 -1.92
C GLY A 136 -14.70 -8.32 -1.07
N THR A 137 -14.62 -9.55 -0.55
CA THR A 137 -13.58 -9.94 0.42
C THR A 137 -12.17 -9.66 -0.09
N ARG A 138 -11.82 -10.13 -1.30
CA ARG A 138 -10.45 -10.04 -1.83
C ARG A 138 -9.93 -8.60 -1.93
N ASP A 139 -10.73 -7.70 -2.48
CA ASP A 139 -10.32 -6.31 -2.66
C ASP A 139 -10.24 -5.59 -1.31
N ASN A 140 -11.10 -5.97 -0.35
CA ASN A 140 -11.04 -5.45 1.01
C ASN A 140 -9.80 -5.92 1.78
N GLU A 141 -9.34 -7.15 1.56
CA GLU A 141 -8.09 -7.62 2.14
C GLU A 141 -6.86 -6.95 1.51
N ILE A 142 -6.88 -6.70 0.20
CA ILE A 142 -5.85 -5.89 -0.48
C ILE A 142 -5.80 -4.46 0.07
N LEU A 143 -6.97 -3.86 0.33
CA LEU A 143 -7.08 -2.56 1.00
C LEU A 143 -6.45 -2.62 2.40
N THR A 144 -6.73 -3.67 3.18
CA THR A 144 -6.18 -3.87 4.53
C THR A 144 -4.66 -3.96 4.52
N ASP A 145 -4.08 -4.80 3.68
CA ASP A 145 -2.62 -4.91 3.56
C ASP A 145 -1.97 -3.61 3.05
N THR A 146 -2.61 -2.97 2.07
CA THR A 146 -2.14 -1.68 1.54
C THR A 146 -2.15 -0.61 2.64
N ALA A 147 -3.21 -0.55 3.46
CA ALA A 147 -3.31 0.37 4.57
C ALA A 147 -2.27 0.08 5.66
N ALA A 148 -2.12 -1.19 6.04
CA ALA A 148 -1.11 -1.61 7.02
C ALA A 148 0.30 -1.18 6.58
N ALA A 149 0.66 -1.46 5.32
CA ALA A 149 1.96 -1.08 4.75
C ALA A 149 2.12 0.44 4.62
N TYR A 150 1.14 1.14 4.05
CA TYR A 150 1.27 2.57 3.77
C TYR A 150 1.26 3.43 5.04
N LEU A 151 0.56 3.00 6.09
CA LEU A 151 0.50 3.66 7.39
C LEU A 151 1.62 3.23 8.35
N GLY A 152 2.61 2.46 7.90
CA GLY A 152 3.87 2.24 8.63
C GLY A 152 3.95 0.98 9.49
N ALA A 153 3.02 0.04 9.35
CA ALA A 153 3.03 -1.25 10.08
C ALA A 153 3.30 -2.48 9.18
N GLY A 154 3.18 -2.34 7.86
CA GLY A 154 3.25 -3.48 6.93
C GLY A 154 4.65 -3.84 6.44
N TRP A 155 5.72 -3.21 6.94
CA TRP A 155 7.07 -3.73 6.72
C TRP A 155 7.25 -5.12 7.37
N LEU A 156 6.53 -5.37 8.47
CA LEU A 156 6.44 -6.66 9.15
C LEU A 156 5.82 -7.75 8.25
N LEU A 157 4.78 -7.41 7.48
CA LEU A 157 4.11 -8.34 6.56
C LEU A 157 5.07 -8.78 5.45
N LEU A 158 5.83 -7.85 4.87
CA LEU A 158 6.85 -8.19 3.90
C LEU A 158 8.01 -8.97 4.54
N ASP A 159 8.46 -8.59 5.74
CA ASP A 159 9.57 -9.26 6.40
C ASP A 159 9.22 -10.67 6.87
N ALA A 160 7.95 -10.98 7.15
CA ALA A 160 7.47 -12.32 7.49
C ALA A 160 7.30 -13.25 6.28
N PHE A 161 7.46 -12.75 5.05
CA PHE A 161 7.30 -13.57 3.84
C PHE A 161 8.43 -14.59 3.71
N ARG A 162 8.09 -15.89 3.65
CA ARG A 162 9.06 -16.99 3.47
C ARG A 162 8.64 -17.86 2.31
N GLU A 163 9.60 -18.19 1.46
CA GLU A 163 9.40 -19.11 0.34
C GLU A 163 10.70 -19.89 0.14
N ASP A 164 10.59 -21.21 0.12
CA ASP A 164 11.64 -22.16 -0.21
C ASP A 164 11.13 -23.22 -1.19
N ALA A 165 11.99 -24.16 -1.58
CA ALA A 165 11.68 -25.15 -2.61
C ALA A 165 10.50 -26.10 -2.26
N THR A 166 10.11 -26.17 -0.99
CA THR A 166 9.13 -27.13 -0.48
C THR A 166 7.99 -26.50 0.31
N SER A 167 8.07 -25.21 0.65
CA SER A 167 7.09 -24.50 1.45
C SER A 167 7.03 -23.01 1.12
N SER A 168 5.84 -22.44 1.29
CA SER A 168 5.65 -20.99 1.26
C SER A 168 4.76 -20.59 2.43
N GLN A 169 5.14 -19.50 3.10
CA GLN A 169 4.37 -18.86 4.15
C GLN A 169 4.18 -17.39 3.77
N LYS A 170 2.91 -17.03 3.56
CA LYS A 170 2.48 -15.69 3.21
C LYS A 170 1.45 -15.20 4.22
N LEU A 171 1.64 -13.97 4.70
CA LEU A 171 0.63 -13.23 5.45
C LEU A 171 0.14 -12.10 4.54
N GLY A 172 -1.18 -12.00 4.37
CA GLY A 172 -1.82 -11.04 3.48
C GLY A 172 -2.05 -11.55 2.05
N TYR A 173 -2.72 -10.71 1.27
CA TYR A 173 -3.22 -10.91 -0.08
C TYR A 173 -2.34 -10.25 -1.15
N LEU A 174 -1.56 -9.21 -0.81
CA LEU A 174 -0.58 -8.62 -1.74
C LEU A 174 0.55 -9.60 -2.08
N THR A 175 1.05 -9.59 -3.31
CA THR A 175 2.32 -10.30 -3.61
C THR A 175 3.49 -9.66 -2.86
N PRO A 176 4.63 -10.34 -2.70
CA PRO A 176 5.82 -9.72 -2.12
C PRO A 176 6.22 -8.43 -2.86
N GLU A 177 6.21 -8.44 -4.19
CA GLU A 177 6.52 -7.26 -5.00
C GLU A 177 5.53 -6.10 -4.80
N GLU A 178 4.25 -6.40 -4.61
CA GLU A 178 3.23 -5.39 -4.31
C GLU A 178 3.40 -4.77 -2.93
N PHE A 179 3.69 -5.58 -1.90
CA PHE A 179 4.10 -5.06 -0.59
C PHE A 179 5.33 -4.16 -0.73
N GLY A 180 6.34 -4.61 -1.47
CA GLY A 180 7.53 -3.81 -1.77
C GLY A 180 7.20 -2.49 -2.48
N TYR A 181 6.21 -2.49 -3.39
CA TYR A 181 5.74 -1.28 -4.05
C TYR A 181 5.06 -0.32 -3.07
N VAL A 182 4.14 -0.80 -2.23
CA VAL A 182 3.43 0.06 -1.26
C VAL A 182 4.41 0.66 -0.25
N LEU A 183 5.35 -0.14 0.27
CA LEU A 183 6.41 0.35 1.16
C LEU A 183 7.31 1.38 0.47
N ALA A 184 7.66 1.17 -0.80
CA ALA A 184 8.43 2.17 -1.54
C ALA A 184 7.65 3.47 -1.79
N LYS A 185 6.35 3.38 -2.04
CA LYS A 185 5.47 4.54 -2.18
C LYS A 185 5.36 5.33 -0.89
N ARG A 186 5.36 4.65 0.25
CA ARG A 186 5.46 5.25 1.58
C ARG A 186 6.82 5.91 1.77
N ALA A 187 7.91 5.16 1.58
CA ALA A 187 9.29 5.65 1.69
C ALA A 187 9.49 6.97 0.92
N LEU A 188 9.01 7.03 -0.32
CA LEU A 188 9.07 8.24 -1.16
C LEU A 188 8.20 9.40 -0.65
N ALA A 189 7.09 9.12 0.02
CA ALA A 189 6.20 10.15 0.56
C ALA A 189 6.69 10.74 1.89
N PHE A 190 7.46 9.96 2.66
CA PHE A 190 7.88 10.28 4.03
C PHE A 190 9.39 10.45 4.20
N ASP A 191 10.19 10.20 3.16
CA ASP A 191 11.66 10.21 3.22
C ASP A 191 12.21 9.23 4.27
N GLU A 192 11.67 8.00 4.26
CA GLU A 192 12.03 6.91 5.17
C GLU A 192 12.61 5.74 4.37
N ASP A 193 13.58 5.01 4.92
CA ASP A 193 14.05 3.74 4.34
C ASP A 193 13.74 2.56 5.29
N PRO A 194 12.80 1.66 4.93
CA PRO A 194 12.50 0.49 5.73
C PRO A 194 13.52 -0.64 5.56
N SER A 195 14.45 -0.53 4.59
CA SER A 195 15.40 -1.61 4.27
C SER A 195 16.24 -2.12 5.45
N PRO A 196 16.68 -1.29 6.42
CA PRO A 196 17.45 -1.75 7.58
C PRO A 196 16.67 -2.64 8.54
N TRP A 197 15.34 -2.69 8.44
CA TRP A 197 14.50 -3.52 9.32
C TRP A 197 14.23 -4.91 8.76
N PHE A 198 14.54 -5.15 7.49
CA PHE A 198 14.34 -6.46 6.89
C PHE A 198 15.38 -7.45 7.40
N THR A 199 14.89 -8.56 7.93
CA THR A 199 15.68 -9.74 8.29
C THR A 199 15.68 -10.79 7.17
N SER A 200 14.78 -10.64 6.20
CA SER A 200 14.61 -11.55 5.07
C SER A 200 15.28 -11.08 3.76
N PRO A 201 16.10 -11.93 3.11
CA PRO A 201 16.59 -11.66 1.75
C PRO A 201 15.47 -11.53 0.70
N GLN A 202 14.37 -12.28 0.87
CA GLN A 202 13.20 -12.19 -0.01
C GLN A 202 12.53 -10.81 0.12
N ALA A 203 12.38 -10.29 1.35
CA ALA A 203 11.84 -8.95 1.58
C ALA A 203 12.67 -7.87 0.88
N TYR A 204 14.00 -7.93 0.96
CA TYR A 204 14.88 -6.99 0.28
C TYR A 204 14.73 -7.03 -1.25
N THR A 205 14.66 -8.23 -1.81
CA THR A 205 14.47 -8.45 -3.25
C THR A 205 13.13 -7.88 -3.72
N ALA A 206 12.06 -8.20 -3.00
CA ALA A 206 10.71 -7.75 -3.28
C ALA A 206 10.57 -6.21 -3.15
N TYR A 207 11.14 -5.62 -2.09
CA TYR A 207 11.21 -4.17 -1.92
C TYR A 207 11.96 -3.49 -3.07
N THR A 208 13.09 -4.04 -3.51
CA THR A 208 13.86 -3.48 -4.63
C THR A 208 13.06 -3.49 -5.93
N LYS A 209 12.36 -4.59 -6.25
CA LYS A 209 11.47 -4.68 -7.42
C LYS A 209 10.30 -3.70 -7.32
N GLY A 210 9.67 -3.62 -6.15
CA GLY A 210 8.57 -2.70 -5.85
C GLY A 210 8.98 -1.24 -5.95
N ARG A 211 10.14 -0.87 -5.40
CA ARG A 211 10.74 0.46 -5.50
C ARG A 211 11.05 0.85 -6.93
N ALA A 212 11.62 -0.05 -7.72
CA ALA A 212 11.82 0.19 -9.15
C ALA A 212 10.49 0.47 -9.87
N ARG A 213 9.40 -0.25 -9.51
CA ARG A 213 8.05 0.02 -10.05
C ARG A 213 7.50 1.38 -9.61
N ALA A 214 7.62 1.74 -8.33
CA ALA A 214 7.17 3.02 -7.80
C ALA A 214 7.89 4.21 -8.45
N LEU A 215 9.21 4.14 -8.57
CA LEU A 215 10.03 5.18 -9.20
C LEU A 215 9.68 5.39 -10.68
N ARG A 216 9.36 4.31 -11.41
CA ARG A 216 8.94 4.41 -12.83
C ARG A 216 7.73 5.31 -13.03
N GLU A 217 6.82 5.44 -12.07
CA GLU A 217 5.65 6.32 -12.20
C GLU A 217 6.03 7.80 -12.29
N SER A 218 7.10 8.21 -11.61
CA SER A 218 7.64 9.57 -11.68
C SER A 218 8.33 9.87 -13.02
N LEU A 219 8.65 8.83 -13.80
CA LEU A 219 9.28 8.91 -15.12
C LEU A 219 8.27 8.89 -16.27
N LEU A 220 6.97 8.95 -15.99
CA LEU A 220 5.93 8.94 -17.02
C LEU A 220 5.53 10.36 -17.42
N PRO A 221 5.32 10.65 -18.72
CA PRO A 221 4.75 11.93 -19.13
C PRO A 221 3.39 12.17 -18.43
N PRO A 222 3.05 13.43 -18.12
CA PRO A 222 3.74 14.66 -18.51
C PRO A 222 4.89 15.09 -17.56
N LEU A 223 5.21 14.31 -16.53
CA LEU A 223 6.21 14.67 -15.51
C LEU A 223 7.58 14.96 -16.13
N THR A 224 8.29 15.96 -15.63
CA THR A 224 9.58 16.45 -16.17
C THR A 224 10.60 15.35 -16.40
N ALA A 225 10.68 14.38 -15.50
CA ALA A 225 11.63 13.27 -15.52
C ALA A 225 11.36 12.22 -16.63
N ALA A 226 10.30 12.36 -17.42
CA ALA A 226 10.04 11.44 -18.51
C ALA A 226 11.14 11.45 -19.59
N GLY A 227 11.64 10.26 -19.90
CA GLY A 227 12.71 10.04 -20.88
C GLY A 227 12.29 10.31 -22.32
N TRP A 228 13.27 10.35 -23.22
CA TRP A 228 13.11 10.74 -24.62
C TRP A 228 12.00 9.98 -25.37
N ALA A 229 11.96 8.64 -25.23
CA ALA A 229 10.95 7.82 -25.90
C ALA A 229 9.52 8.17 -25.44
N GLY A 230 9.32 8.37 -24.13
CA GLY A 230 8.05 8.81 -23.56
C GLY A 230 7.66 10.21 -24.04
N ARG A 231 8.62 11.13 -24.15
CA ARG A 231 8.40 12.49 -24.69
C ARG A 231 8.01 12.49 -26.16
N ARG A 232 8.65 11.65 -26.98
CA ARG A 232 8.31 11.51 -28.39
C ARG A 232 6.89 10.98 -28.57
N ARG A 233 6.51 9.95 -27.80
CA ARG A 233 5.13 9.43 -27.80
C ARG A 233 4.14 10.51 -27.36
N TYR A 234 4.41 11.17 -26.23
CA TYR A 234 3.56 12.25 -25.71
C TYR A 234 3.36 13.38 -26.73
N ALA A 235 4.41 13.80 -27.44
CA ALA A 235 4.30 14.82 -28.48
C ALA A 235 3.45 14.37 -29.68
N LYS A 236 3.54 13.09 -30.07
CA LYS A 236 2.68 12.49 -31.11
C LYS A 236 1.22 12.48 -30.67
N ASP A 237 0.94 11.96 -29.47
CA ASP A 237 -0.41 11.84 -28.92
C ASP A 237 -1.04 13.23 -28.72
N ARG A 238 -0.25 14.23 -28.32
CA ARG A 238 -0.69 15.63 -28.22
C ARG A 238 -1.14 16.18 -29.57
N ARG A 239 -0.34 16.01 -30.62
CA ARG A 239 -0.68 16.47 -31.98
C ARG A 239 -1.97 15.79 -32.46
N TYR A 240 -2.07 14.48 -32.26
CA TYR A 240 -3.26 13.73 -32.64
C TYR A 240 -4.52 14.26 -31.93
N ALA A 241 -4.44 14.53 -30.62
CA ALA A 241 -5.56 15.08 -29.85
C ALA A 241 -5.93 16.53 -30.24
N GLN A 242 -4.97 17.31 -30.75
CA GLN A 242 -5.23 18.64 -31.31
C GLN A 242 -5.98 18.55 -32.65
N ASP A 243 -5.58 17.60 -33.51
CA ASP A 243 -6.15 17.42 -34.84
C ASP A 243 -7.52 16.71 -34.81
N HIS A 244 -7.80 15.92 -33.76
CA HIS A 244 -9.03 15.12 -33.62
C HIS A 244 -9.75 15.36 -32.28
N PRO A 245 -10.37 16.54 -32.07
CA PRO A 245 -11.10 16.83 -30.85
C PRO A 245 -12.25 15.83 -30.64
N GLY A 246 -12.28 15.16 -29.48
CA GLY A 246 -13.36 14.23 -29.13
C GLY A 246 -13.23 12.82 -29.72
N ALA A 247 -12.17 12.53 -30.48
CA ALA A 247 -11.86 11.15 -30.86
C ALA A 247 -11.37 10.36 -29.65
N ALA A 248 -11.87 9.13 -29.49
CA ALA A 248 -11.31 8.18 -28.54
C ALA A 248 -9.83 7.92 -28.86
N SER A 249 -9.04 7.65 -27.83
CA SER A 249 -7.62 7.29 -27.98
C SER A 249 -7.43 6.22 -29.06
N ALA A 250 -6.41 6.39 -29.89
CA ALA A 250 -6.08 5.44 -30.96
C ALA A 250 -5.91 4.00 -30.40
N PRO A 251 -6.21 2.96 -31.20
CA PRO A 251 -6.08 1.57 -30.76
C PRO A 251 -4.64 1.25 -30.31
N GLY A 252 -4.50 0.77 -29.07
CA GLY A 252 -3.21 0.38 -28.48
C GLY A 252 -3.25 0.39 -26.94
N PRO A 253 -2.14 0.06 -26.26
CA PRO A 253 -2.06 0.18 -24.81
C PRO A 253 -2.29 1.62 -24.38
N GLU A 254 -3.27 1.84 -23.50
CA GLU A 254 -3.62 3.17 -23.03
C GLU A 254 -2.38 3.86 -22.42
N PRO A 255 -2.07 5.10 -22.85
CA PRO A 255 -1.00 5.85 -22.23
C PRO A 255 -1.33 6.16 -20.76
N PRO A 256 -0.31 6.40 -19.90
CA PRO A 256 -0.51 6.78 -18.50
C PRO A 256 -1.07 8.21 -18.31
N TYR A 257 -1.51 8.82 -19.41
CA TYR A 257 -2.14 10.13 -19.51
C TYR A 257 -3.21 10.09 -20.59
N ALA A 258 -4.17 11.02 -20.54
CA ALA A 258 -5.13 11.25 -21.61
C ALA A 258 -5.25 12.75 -21.88
N PHE A 259 -5.42 13.13 -23.14
CA PHE A 259 -5.74 14.50 -23.51
C PHE A 259 -7.26 14.70 -23.48
N GLU A 260 -7.67 15.85 -22.96
CA GLU A 260 -9.08 16.23 -22.82
C GLU A 260 -9.24 17.65 -23.39
N THR A 261 -10.21 17.85 -24.28
CA THR A 261 -10.54 19.18 -24.83
C THR A 261 -11.61 19.83 -23.94
N GLY A 262 -11.29 20.97 -23.34
CA GLY A 262 -12.22 21.76 -22.55
C GLY A 262 -12.48 23.14 -23.14
N ARG A 263 -13.35 23.92 -22.50
CA ARG A 263 -13.65 25.31 -22.90
C ARG A 263 -12.40 26.20 -22.96
N ASP A 264 -11.42 25.94 -22.10
CA ASP A 264 -10.16 26.71 -22.02
C ASP A 264 -9.03 26.09 -22.87
N GLY A 265 -9.35 25.19 -23.79
CA GLY A 265 -8.38 24.49 -24.65
C GLY A 265 -7.95 23.11 -24.14
N LEU A 266 -6.86 22.60 -24.70
CA LEU A 266 -6.37 21.25 -24.46
C LEU A 266 -5.75 21.09 -23.07
N ARG A 267 -6.17 20.06 -22.35
CA ARG A 267 -5.63 19.65 -21.05
C ARG A 267 -5.09 18.24 -21.12
N VAL A 268 -4.16 17.91 -20.25
CA VAL A 268 -3.71 16.53 -20.03
C VAL A 268 -4.09 16.07 -18.64
N ALA A 269 -4.73 14.91 -18.59
CA ALA A 269 -5.08 14.20 -17.38
C ALA A 269 -4.09 13.06 -17.12
N PHE A 270 -3.61 12.90 -15.89
CA PHE A 270 -2.64 11.85 -15.53
C PHE A 270 -2.73 11.53 -14.02
N ALA A 271 -2.30 10.33 -13.63
CA ALA A 271 -2.33 9.92 -12.22
C ALA A 271 -1.17 10.53 -11.42
N CYS A 272 -1.44 11.01 -10.20
CA CYS A 272 -0.42 11.46 -9.27
C CYS A 272 0.56 10.31 -8.94
N PRO A 273 1.89 10.48 -9.07
CA PRO A 273 2.85 9.45 -8.71
C PRO A 273 2.95 9.20 -7.20
N THR A 274 2.28 9.98 -6.35
CA THR A 274 2.18 9.72 -4.91
C THR A 274 0.90 8.97 -4.58
N CYS A 275 -0.27 9.61 -4.79
CA CYS A 275 -1.57 9.09 -4.33
C CYS A 275 -2.47 8.53 -5.43
N ARG A 276 -2.01 8.46 -6.69
CA ARG A 276 -2.75 7.97 -7.87
C ARG A 276 -4.02 8.75 -8.26
N GLN A 277 -4.42 9.77 -7.49
CA GLN A 277 -5.46 10.73 -7.90
C GLN A 277 -5.18 11.30 -9.29
N ARG A 278 -6.22 11.33 -10.14
CA ARG A 278 -6.14 11.94 -11.47
C ARG A 278 -6.04 13.46 -11.33
N ASN A 279 -4.95 14.02 -11.84
CA ASN A 279 -4.72 15.46 -11.98
C ASN A 279 -5.00 15.88 -13.41
N ARG A 280 -5.37 17.15 -13.60
CA ARG A 280 -5.58 17.76 -14.92
C ARG A 280 -4.81 19.07 -14.98
N VAL A 281 -4.00 19.24 -16.01
CA VAL A 281 -3.17 20.44 -16.20
C VAL A 281 -3.29 20.96 -17.64
N PRO A 282 -3.15 22.28 -17.86
CA PRO A 282 -3.17 22.84 -19.21
C PRO A 282 -1.96 22.39 -20.03
N VAL A 283 -2.14 22.20 -21.34
CA VAL A 283 -1.08 21.84 -22.28
C VAL A 283 -0.43 23.11 -22.84
N ARG A 284 0.62 23.61 -22.17
CA ARG A 284 1.25 24.90 -22.49
C ARG A 284 2.76 24.98 -22.19
N GLY A 285 3.48 23.86 -22.27
CA GLY A 285 4.89 23.80 -21.92
C GLY A 285 5.11 23.45 -20.44
N ARG A 286 6.05 24.14 -19.78
CA ARG A 286 6.39 23.87 -18.36
C ARG A 286 5.25 24.31 -17.45
N VAL A 287 4.78 23.40 -16.60
CA VAL A 287 3.72 23.65 -15.63
C VAL A 287 4.10 23.00 -14.30
N ARG A 288 3.97 23.76 -13.22
CA ARG A 288 4.03 23.23 -11.86
C ARG A 288 2.60 23.06 -11.35
N ALA A 289 2.22 21.84 -11.00
CA ALA A 289 0.88 21.52 -10.52
C ALA A 289 0.97 20.96 -9.10
N ARG A 290 -0.01 21.29 -8.25
CA ARG A 290 -0.14 20.70 -6.92
C ARG A 290 -1.28 19.70 -6.95
N CYS A 291 -1.03 18.45 -6.54
CA CYS A 291 -2.10 17.47 -6.43
C CYS A 291 -3.09 17.92 -5.35
N ALA A 292 -4.37 18.04 -5.71
CA ALA A 292 -5.39 18.50 -4.77
C ALA A 292 -5.59 17.53 -3.59
N LEU A 293 -5.26 16.25 -3.78
CA LEU A 293 -5.47 15.22 -2.76
C LEU A 293 -4.28 15.10 -1.79
N CYS A 294 -3.10 14.74 -2.30
CA CYS A 294 -1.91 14.52 -1.48
C CYS A 294 -0.96 15.71 -1.39
N ARG A 295 -1.34 16.87 -1.95
CA ARG A 295 -0.54 18.11 -1.93
C ARG A 295 0.85 18.04 -2.57
N THR A 296 1.28 16.89 -3.11
CA THR A 296 2.54 16.73 -3.86
C THR A 296 2.61 17.73 -4.99
N VAL A 297 3.74 18.43 -5.09
CA VAL A 297 4.05 19.33 -6.20
C VAL A 297 4.68 18.52 -7.33
N LEU A 298 4.13 18.68 -8.53
CA LEU A 298 4.45 17.93 -9.74
C LEU A 298 4.97 18.90 -10.78
N ASP A 299 6.24 18.77 -11.15
CA ASP A 299 6.81 19.50 -12.28
C ASP A 299 6.50 18.73 -13.57
N CYS A 300 5.82 19.41 -14.50
CA CYS A 300 5.36 18.84 -15.77
C CYS A 300 5.93 19.61 -16.96
N THR A 301 6.14 18.91 -18.07
CA THR A 301 6.38 19.50 -19.39
C THR A 301 5.31 18.98 -20.34
N THR A 302 4.37 19.85 -20.69
CA THR A 302 3.13 19.56 -21.43
C THR A 302 3.14 20.10 -22.86
#